data_AF-A0AAP9ETB2-F1
#
_entry.id   AF-A0AAP9ETB2-F1
#
_cell.length_a   1.000
_cell.length_b   1.000
_cell.length_c   1.000
_cell.angle_alpha   90.00
_cell.angle_beta   90.00
_cell.angle_gamma   90.00
#
_symmetry.space_group_name_H-M   'P 1'
#
loop_
_entity.id
_entity.type
_entity.pdbx_description
1 polymer ?
#
loop_
_entity_poly.entity_id
_entity_poly.type
_entity_poly.pdbx_seq_one_letter_code
_entity_poly.pdbx_strand_id
1 'polypeptide(L)'
;MDLPLQKPDTEPAPLPKEEASNSGWLGPLLFCICLIQCLSLAWYLPDRSHQTRPASVNHFLTSNPQYPARLLKQQLEDNVSVHCDIDAEGHAHSCHVTQGHYMEFNQTALLYTERAIYHPALQNGKAIPSPDFRLHINFIIE
;
A
#
# COMPACT_ATOMS: atom_id res chain seq x y z
N MET A 1 39.42 -31.11 -94.65
CA MET A 1 40.70 -30.67 -94.07
C MET A 1 40.71 -29.17 -94.22
N ASP A 2 40.52 -28.43 -93.12
CA ASP A 2 41.22 -27.20 -92.76
C ASP A 2 40.50 -26.51 -91.59
N LEU A 3 41.33 -26.12 -90.62
CA LEU A 3 41.15 -25.39 -89.36
C LEU A 3 40.38 -24.04 -89.52
N PRO A 4 40.12 -23.19 -88.49
CA PRO A 4 40.39 -23.29 -87.04
C PRO A 4 39.31 -22.60 -86.12
N LEU A 5 39.72 -22.29 -84.88
CA LEU A 5 39.36 -21.11 -84.05
C LEU A 5 38.30 -21.25 -82.93
N GLN A 6 38.81 -21.65 -81.76
CA GLN A 6 38.60 -21.12 -80.40
C GLN A 6 37.39 -20.20 -80.10
N LYS A 7 36.66 -20.53 -79.02
CA LYS A 7 35.95 -19.57 -78.15
C LYS A 7 35.96 -20.10 -76.69
N PRO A 8 35.76 -19.26 -75.66
CA PRO A 8 36.76 -18.94 -74.65
C PRO A 8 36.40 -19.42 -73.24
N ASP A 9 37.38 -19.38 -72.35
CA ASP A 9 37.31 -19.73 -70.94
C ASP A 9 36.15 -19.03 -70.22
N THR A 10 35.34 -19.80 -69.49
CA THR A 10 34.41 -19.27 -68.48
C THR A 10 34.68 -19.99 -67.17
N GLU A 11 35.46 -19.29 -66.35
CA GLU A 11 35.79 -19.61 -64.97
C GLU A 11 34.52 -19.88 -64.14
N PRO A 12 34.45 -20.94 -63.31
CA PRO A 12 33.30 -21.21 -62.47
C PRO A 12 33.17 -20.13 -61.39
N ALA A 13 31.98 -19.55 -61.26
CA ALA A 13 31.68 -18.50 -60.30
C ALA A 13 32.04 -18.92 -58.86
N PRO A 14 32.55 -18.00 -58.02
CA PRO A 14 32.90 -18.30 -56.64
C PRO A 14 31.65 -18.60 -55.80
N LEU A 15 31.81 -19.50 -54.83
CA LEU A 15 30.79 -19.87 -53.84
C LEU A 15 30.24 -18.62 -53.11
N PRO A 16 28.96 -18.63 -52.68
CA PRO A 16 28.34 -17.52 -51.98
C PRO A 16 29.14 -17.20 -50.71
N LYS A 17 29.47 -15.92 -50.52
CA LYS A 17 30.09 -15.44 -49.29
C LYS A 17 29.06 -15.55 -48.16
N GLU A 18 29.43 -16.18 -47.05
CA GLU A 18 28.63 -16.19 -45.83
C GLU A 18 28.24 -14.76 -45.46
N GLU A 19 26.93 -14.49 -45.48
CA GLU A 19 26.37 -13.25 -44.95
C GLU A 19 26.52 -13.28 -43.43
N ALA A 20 27.57 -12.60 -42.95
CA ALA A 20 27.76 -12.29 -41.55
C ALA A 20 26.53 -11.53 -41.04
N SER A 21 25.75 -12.20 -40.19
CA SER A 21 24.60 -11.66 -39.46
C SER A 21 25.03 -10.42 -38.68
N ASN A 22 24.69 -9.25 -39.23
CA ASN A 22 25.10 -7.95 -38.72
C ASN A 22 24.20 -7.56 -37.54
N SER A 23 24.54 -8.03 -36.34
CA SER A 23 23.79 -7.79 -35.09
C SER A 23 24.06 -6.42 -34.43
N GLY A 24 24.40 -5.40 -35.23
CA GLY A 24 24.82 -4.07 -34.75
C GLY A 24 23.70 -3.12 -34.30
N TRP A 25 22.42 -3.50 -34.43
CA TRP A 25 21.28 -2.60 -34.17
C TRP A 25 20.20 -3.15 -33.22
N LEU A 26 20.45 -4.28 -32.56
CA LEU A 26 19.49 -4.87 -31.61
C LEU A 26 19.58 -4.24 -30.21
N GLY A 27 20.77 -3.79 -29.78
CA GLY A 27 20.98 -3.19 -28.46
C GLY A 27 20.16 -1.92 -28.18
N PRO A 28 20.31 -0.83 -28.97
CA PRO A 28 19.59 0.41 -28.71
C PRO A 28 18.08 0.25 -28.94
N LEU A 29 17.67 -0.62 -29.86
CA LEU A 29 16.26 -0.85 -30.19
C LEU A 29 15.53 -1.61 -29.07
N LEU A 30 16.17 -2.62 -28.47
CA LEU A 30 15.65 -3.31 -27.27
C LEU A 30 15.61 -2.37 -26.06
N PHE A 31 16.59 -1.48 -25.92
CA PHE A 31 16.60 -0.47 -24.85
C PHE A 31 15.43 0.52 -24.99
N CYS A 32 15.17 1.02 -26.20
CA CYS A 32 14.00 1.86 -26.49
C CYS A 32 12.68 1.13 -26.22
N ILE A 33 12.55 -0.15 -26.62
CA ILE A 33 11.35 -0.95 -26.35
C ILE A 33 11.14 -1.10 -24.84
N CYS A 34 12.21 -1.38 -24.08
CA CYS A 34 12.15 -1.50 -22.63
C CYS A 34 11.74 -0.17 -21.96
N LEU A 35 12.29 0.96 -22.40
CA LEU A 35 11.89 2.29 -21.92
C LEU A 35 10.43 2.61 -22.22
N ILE A 36 9.96 2.29 -23.43
CA ILE A 36 8.56 2.51 -23.83
C ILE A 36 7.63 1.61 -23.00
N GLN A 37 8.00 0.35 -22.75
CA GLN A 37 7.23 -0.55 -21.89
C GLN A 37 7.19 -0.03 -20.44
N CYS A 38 8.32 0.41 -19.88
CA CYS A 38 8.38 1.00 -18.54
C CYS A 38 7.55 2.29 -18.41
N LEU A 39 7.59 3.18 -19.42
CA LEU A 39 6.79 4.42 -19.45
C LEU A 39 5.29 4.13 -19.62
N SER A 40 4.92 3.10 -20.36
CA SER A 40 3.52 2.67 -20.53
C SER A 40 2.96 2.08 -19.23
N LEU A 41 3.78 1.37 -18.45
CA LEU A 41 3.39 0.88 -17.12
C LEU A 41 3.08 2.02 -16.13
N ALA A 42 3.72 3.18 -16.26
CA ALA A 42 3.45 4.34 -15.39
C ALA A 42 2.03 4.90 -15.56
N TRP A 43 1.45 4.81 -16.77
CA TRP A 43 0.05 5.15 -17.05
C TRP A 43 -0.94 4.08 -16.59
N TYR A 44 -0.47 2.85 -16.37
CA TYR A 44 -1.27 1.73 -15.89
C TYR A 44 -1.30 1.61 -14.37
N LEU A 45 -0.58 2.49 -13.65
CA LEU A 45 -0.67 2.54 -12.20
C LEU A 45 -2.06 3.05 -11.81
N PRO A 46 -2.88 2.26 -11.11
CA PRO A 46 -4.19 2.70 -10.65
C PRO A 46 -4.01 3.90 -9.73
N ASP A 47 -4.75 4.98 -10.00
CA ASP A 47 -4.71 6.18 -9.19
C ASP A 47 -5.19 5.87 -7.76
N ARG A 48 -4.24 5.85 -6.82
CA ARG A 48 -4.51 5.65 -5.39
C ARG A 48 -5.16 6.88 -4.74
N SER A 49 -5.42 7.96 -5.49
CA SER A 49 -6.08 9.18 -5.00
C SER A 49 -7.51 8.93 -4.50
N HIS A 50 -8.16 7.82 -4.87
CA HIS A 50 -9.51 7.47 -4.41
C HIS A 50 -9.56 6.63 -3.13
N GLN A 51 -8.51 6.66 -2.30
CA GLN A 51 -8.55 5.97 -1.01
C GLN A 51 -9.63 6.57 -0.12
N THR A 52 -10.66 5.76 0.13
CA THR A 52 -11.68 6.01 1.16
C THR A 52 -11.40 5.06 2.31
N ARG A 53 -11.15 5.62 3.50
CA ARG A 53 -10.77 4.85 4.69
C ARG A 53 -11.50 5.41 5.90
N PRO A 54 -12.08 4.57 6.78
CA PRO A 54 -12.62 5.06 8.04
C PRO A 54 -11.47 5.56 8.94
N ALA A 55 -11.83 6.37 9.93
CA ALA A 55 -10.89 6.72 10.98
C ALA A 55 -10.40 5.45 11.70
N SER A 56 -9.19 5.46 12.22
CA SER A 56 -8.63 4.32 12.96
C SER A 56 -7.60 4.79 13.96
N VAL A 57 -7.50 4.11 15.11
CA VAL A 57 -6.41 4.36 16.07
C VAL A 57 -5.06 4.04 15.42
N ASN A 58 -4.10 4.95 15.56
CA ASN A 58 -2.71 4.68 15.20
C ASN A 58 -2.03 3.96 16.38
N HIS A 59 -2.05 2.63 16.35
CA HIS A 59 -1.44 1.79 17.38
C HIS A 59 0.08 1.91 17.49
N PHE A 60 0.77 2.43 16.46
CA PHE A 60 2.21 2.67 16.53
C PHE A 60 2.55 3.90 17.37
N LEU A 61 1.65 4.89 17.40
CA LEU A 61 1.83 6.13 18.16
C LEU A 61 1.02 6.15 19.46
N THR A 62 0.05 5.26 19.60
CA THR A 62 -0.83 5.17 20.76
C THR A 62 -0.41 4.01 21.65
N SER A 63 -0.05 4.31 22.90
CA SER A 63 0.25 3.29 23.91
C SER A 63 -1.02 2.54 24.33
N ASN A 64 -0.90 1.26 24.68
CA ASN A 64 -2.03 0.44 25.13
C ASN A 64 -2.74 1.03 26.37
N PRO A 65 -4.06 0.77 26.54
CA PRO A 65 -4.79 1.20 27.72
C PRO A 65 -4.21 0.57 28.99
N GLN A 66 -4.11 1.37 30.04
CA GLN A 66 -3.53 0.91 31.32
C GLN A 66 -4.55 0.08 32.11
N TYR A 67 -4.23 -1.18 32.37
CA TYR A 67 -5.07 -2.03 33.22
C TYR A 67 -5.15 -1.47 34.67
N PRO A 68 -6.36 -1.21 35.23
CA PRO A 68 -6.49 -0.76 36.61
C PRO A 68 -5.94 -1.79 37.61
N ALA A 69 -4.95 -1.38 38.41
CA ALA A 69 -4.22 -2.29 39.30
C ALA A 69 -5.11 -3.05 40.30
N ARG A 70 -6.20 -2.41 40.76
CA ARG A 70 -7.18 -3.04 41.64
C ARG A 70 -7.92 -4.18 40.94
N LEU A 71 -8.42 -3.94 39.73
CA LEU A 71 -9.17 -4.93 38.96
C LEU A 71 -8.28 -6.08 38.50
N LEU A 72 -7.02 -5.78 38.15
CA LEU A 72 -6.02 -6.81 37.83
C LEU A 72 -5.76 -7.75 39.02
N LYS A 73 -5.63 -7.19 40.24
CA LYS A 73 -5.47 -8.00 41.47
C LYS A 73 -6.70 -8.87 41.75
N GLN A 74 -7.88 -8.43 41.33
CA GLN A 74 -9.13 -9.15 41.50
C GLN A 74 -9.43 -10.12 40.35
N GLN A 75 -8.57 -10.19 39.33
CA GLN A 75 -8.74 -11.03 38.16
C GLN A 75 -10.08 -10.76 37.43
N LEU A 76 -10.47 -9.48 37.36
CA LEU A 76 -11.73 -9.06 36.73
C LEU A 76 -11.48 -8.57 35.32
N GLU A 77 -12.23 -9.08 34.35
CA GLU A 77 -12.18 -8.68 32.94
C GLU A 77 -13.42 -7.87 32.55
N ASP A 78 -13.35 -7.13 31.44
CA ASP A 78 -14.50 -6.42 30.88
C ASP A 78 -14.30 -6.07 29.40
N ASN A 79 -15.39 -5.73 28.72
CA ASN A 79 -15.38 -5.08 27.42
C ASN A 79 -16.06 -3.71 27.54
N VAL A 80 -15.32 -2.67 27.24
CA VAL A 80 -15.81 -1.29 27.27
C VAL A 80 -15.93 -0.76 25.84
N SER A 81 -17.08 -0.16 25.53
CA SER A 81 -17.32 0.54 24.28
C SER A 81 -17.39 2.04 24.52
N VAL A 82 -16.66 2.81 23.71
CA VAL A 82 -16.58 4.27 23.77
C VAL A 82 -16.97 4.85 22.41
N HIS A 83 -17.79 5.88 22.41
CA HIS A 83 -18.10 6.68 21.23
C HIS A 83 -17.38 8.03 21.32
N CYS A 84 -16.84 8.50 20.20
CA CYS A 84 -16.25 9.82 20.05
C CYS A 84 -16.52 10.36 18.64
N ASP A 85 -16.27 11.65 18.45
CA ASP A 85 -16.09 12.23 17.12
C ASP A 85 -14.59 12.40 16.87
N ILE A 86 -14.13 12.06 15.67
CA ILE A 86 -12.74 12.28 15.24
C ILE A 86 -12.73 13.41 14.21
N ASP A 87 -11.93 14.44 14.43
CA ASP A 87 -11.79 15.55 13.47
C ASP A 87 -10.93 15.17 12.24
N ALA A 88 -10.75 16.10 11.30
CA ALA A 88 -9.94 15.86 10.11
C ALA A 88 -8.43 15.85 10.40
N GLU A 89 -8.03 16.34 11.57
CA GLU A 89 -6.67 16.39 12.08
C GLU A 89 -6.29 15.11 12.84
N GLY A 90 -7.27 14.27 13.19
CA GLY A 90 -7.06 13.02 13.92
C GLY A 90 -7.13 13.16 15.44
N HIS A 91 -7.79 14.19 15.96
CA HIS A 91 -8.07 14.33 17.39
C HIS A 91 -9.48 13.83 17.73
N ALA A 92 -9.59 13.13 18.86
CA ALA A 92 -10.87 12.71 19.41
C ALA A 92 -11.47 13.81 20.30
N HIS A 93 -12.78 13.99 20.18
CA HIS A 93 -13.56 14.84 21.07
C HIS A 93 -14.98 14.27 21.28
N SER A 94 -15.76 14.89 22.18
CA SER A 94 -17.13 14.45 22.50
C SER A 94 -17.23 12.99 22.99
N CYS A 95 -16.16 12.49 23.62
CA CYS A 95 -16.05 11.09 24.00
C CYS A 95 -16.97 10.72 25.17
N HIS A 96 -17.62 9.57 25.07
CA HIS A 96 -18.44 9.01 26.15
C HIS A 96 -18.53 7.48 26.06
N VAL A 97 -18.63 6.84 27.23
CA VAL A 97 -18.78 5.38 27.33
C VAL A 97 -20.23 5.00 27.00
N THR A 98 -20.40 4.04 26.10
CA THR A 98 -21.72 3.52 25.71
C THR A 98 -22.02 2.14 26.29
N GLN A 99 -20.98 1.38 26.66
CA GLN A 99 -21.11 0.08 27.32
C GLN A 99 -19.89 -0.19 28.20
N GLY A 100 -20.11 -0.79 29.37
CA GLY A 100 -19.08 -1.32 30.26
C GLY A 100 -19.64 -1.64 31.64
N HIS A 101 -19.04 -2.59 32.35
CA HIS A 101 -19.54 -3.09 33.63
C HIS A 101 -18.87 -2.39 34.83
N TYR A 102 -17.55 -2.22 34.80
CA TYR A 102 -16.80 -1.64 35.91
C TYR A 102 -16.40 -0.19 35.64
N MET A 103 -16.71 0.71 36.58
CA MET A 103 -16.43 2.15 36.43
C MET A 103 -14.94 2.45 36.21
N GLU A 104 -14.03 1.70 36.83
CA GLU A 104 -12.59 1.92 36.67
C GLU A 104 -12.10 1.51 35.26
N PHE A 105 -12.68 0.47 34.64
CA PHE A 105 -12.42 0.17 33.24
C PHE A 105 -13.01 1.24 32.31
N ASN A 106 -14.22 1.71 32.61
CA ASN A 106 -14.86 2.79 31.86
C ASN A 106 -14.01 4.06 31.83
N GLN A 107 -13.44 4.45 32.98
CA GLN A 107 -12.57 5.62 33.08
C GLN A 107 -11.26 5.43 32.31
N THR A 108 -10.61 4.28 32.45
CA THR A 108 -9.40 3.96 31.67
C THR A 108 -9.66 3.99 30.18
N ALA A 109 -10.74 3.34 29.74
CA ALA A 109 -11.14 3.28 28.35
C ALA A 109 -11.36 4.68 27.77
N LEU A 110 -12.13 5.52 28.48
CA LEU A 110 -12.38 6.91 28.08
C LEU A 110 -11.07 7.71 27.95
N LEU A 111 -10.20 7.65 28.96
CA LEU A 111 -8.91 8.34 28.94
C LEU A 111 -8.00 7.86 27.80
N TYR A 112 -8.02 6.56 27.51
CA TYR A 112 -7.28 6.00 26.38
C TYR A 112 -7.82 6.53 25.06
N THR A 113 -9.14 6.52 24.85
CA THR A 113 -9.77 7.01 23.62
C THR A 113 -9.54 8.51 23.42
N GLU A 114 -9.62 9.33 24.48
CA GLU A 114 -9.37 10.78 24.40
C GLU A 114 -7.92 11.13 24.05
N ARG A 115 -6.96 10.28 24.44
CA ARG A 115 -5.52 10.54 24.26
C ARG A 115 -4.90 9.81 23.07
N ALA A 116 -5.66 8.91 22.44
CA ALA A 116 -5.19 8.18 21.28
C ALA A 116 -4.91 9.12 20.10
N ILE A 117 -3.91 8.76 19.30
CA ILE A 117 -3.61 9.43 18.04
C ILE A 117 -4.34 8.67 16.93
N TYR A 118 -5.17 9.37 16.16
CA TYR A 118 -5.97 8.75 15.10
C TYR A 118 -5.41 9.04 13.72
N HIS A 119 -5.56 8.08 12.81
CA HIS A 119 -5.68 8.42 11.41
C HIS A 119 -7.11 8.94 11.17
N PRO A 120 -7.28 10.15 10.61
CA PRO A 120 -8.60 10.65 10.28
C PRO A 120 -9.25 9.79 9.18
N ALA A 121 -10.56 9.92 9.02
CA ALA A 121 -11.22 9.32 7.87
C ALA A 121 -10.73 10.00 6.59
N LEU A 122 -10.56 9.22 5.53
CA LEU A 122 -10.21 9.72 4.20
C LEU A 122 -11.39 9.52 3.27
N GLN A 123 -11.66 10.53 2.44
CA GLN A 123 -12.55 10.45 1.30
C GLN A 123 -11.85 11.05 0.09
N ASN A 124 -11.62 10.24 -0.95
CA ASN A 124 -10.83 10.63 -2.11
C ASN A 124 -9.47 11.24 -1.73
N GLY A 125 -8.77 10.60 -0.80
CA GLY A 125 -7.44 11.03 -0.36
C GLY A 125 -7.43 12.29 0.51
N LYS A 126 -8.58 12.93 0.73
CA LYS A 126 -8.72 14.09 1.61
C LYS A 126 -9.19 13.66 3.00
N ALA A 127 -8.53 14.17 4.04
CA ALA A 127 -8.98 13.98 5.41
C ALA A 127 -10.33 14.66 5.66
N ILE A 128 -11.25 13.94 6.30
CA ILE A 128 -12.59 14.39 6.67
C ILE A 128 -12.89 14.00 8.13
N PRO A 129 -13.77 14.75 8.82
CA PRO A 129 -14.26 14.34 10.13
C PRO A 129 -15.04 13.01 10.08
N SER A 130 -14.96 12.23 11.16
CA SER A 130 -15.66 10.97 11.36
C SER A 130 -16.51 11.06 12.64
N PRO A 131 -17.79 11.45 12.53
CA PRO A 131 -18.70 11.44 13.67
C PRO A 131 -19.05 9.99 14.07
N ASP A 132 -19.47 9.79 15.32
CA ASP A 132 -19.89 8.48 15.87
C ASP A 132 -18.84 7.37 15.70
N PHE A 133 -17.56 7.71 15.84
CA PHE A 133 -16.49 6.73 15.85
C PHE A 133 -16.56 5.87 17.11
N ARG A 134 -16.54 4.54 16.95
CA ARG A 134 -16.70 3.58 18.03
C ARG A 134 -15.43 2.80 18.27
N LEU A 135 -15.03 2.70 19.53
CA LEU A 135 -13.90 1.90 19.96
C LEU A 135 -14.35 0.87 20.99
N HIS A 136 -14.00 -0.39 20.74
CA HIS A 136 -14.23 -1.51 21.65
C HIS A 136 -12.90 -1.94 22.26
N ILE A 137 -12.81 -1.88 23.58
CA ILE A 137 -11.59 -2.18 24.34
C ILE A 137 -11.87 -3.38 25.21
N ASN A 138 -11.12 -4.45 24.99
CA ASN A 138 -11.20 -5.67 25.79
C ASN A 138 -10.09 -5.66 26.85
N PHE A 139 -10.47 -5.67 28.12
CA PHE A 139 -9.56 -5.87 29.24
C PHE A 139 -9.56 -7.34 29.62
N ILE A 140 -8.65 -8.10 29.02
CA ILE A 140 -8.44 -9.54 29.27
C ILE A 140 -7.13 -9.76 30.05
N ILE A 141 -7.06 -10.85 30.78
CA ILE A 141 -5.86 -11.31 31.51
C ILE A 141 -5.33 -12.54 30.77
N GLU A 142 -4.06 -12.48 30.36
CA GLU A 142 -3.37 -13.61 29.72
C GLU A 142 -2.84 -14.63 30.74
#